data_AF-A0A8I1NDK2-F1
#
_entry.id   AF-A0A8I1NDK2-F1
#
_cell.length_a   1.000
_cell.length_b   1.000
_cell.length_c   1.000
_cell.angle_alpha   90.00
_cell.angle_beta   90.00
_cell.angle_gamma   90.00
#
_symmetry.space_group_name_H-M   'P 1'
#
loop_
_entity.id
_entity.type
_entity.pdbx_description
1 polymer ?
#
loop_
_entity_poly.entity_id
_entity_poly.type
_entity_poly.pdbx_seq_one_letter_code
_entity_poly.pdbx_strand_id
1 'polypeptide(L)' 'MKGHWVEFDRHWRDTDVVNCQVCGRLIPSRAWMFDGGRGELRSCSPDCEEIYFSYVEPEHGPKEAAK' A
#
# COMPACT_ATOMS: atom_id res chain seq x y z
N MET A 1 7.93 10.78 5.78
CA MET A 1 7.53 9.37 5.80
C MET A 1 7.01 9.04 7.19
N LYS A 2 5.73 8.72 7.32
CA LYS A 2 5.08 8.37 8.60
C LYS A 2 4.57 6.92 8.64
N GLY A 3 4.76 6.15 7.56
CA GLY A 3 4.31 4.76 7.50
C GLY A 3 5.12 3.80 8.36
N HIS A 4 4.72 2.53 8.31
CA HIS A 4 5.36 1.42 9.01
C HIS A 4 5.23 0.11 8.23
N TRP A 5 6.09 -0.86 8.52
CA TRP A 5 6.01 -2.19 7.92
C TRP A 5 5.02 -3.08 8.67
N VAL A 6 4.17 -3.78 7.92
CA VAL A 6 3.25 -4.81 8.41
C VAL A 6 3.53 -6.11 7.64
N GLU A 7 3.85 -7.17 8.37
CA GLU A 7 4.02 -8.52 7.81
C GLU A 7 2.65 -9.16 7.56
N PHE A 8 2.53 -9.91 6.47
CA PHE A 8 1.35 -10.71 6.19
C PHE A 8 1.42 -12.04 6.93
N ASP A 9 0.40 -12.33 7.73
CA ASP A 9 0.17 -13.68 8.24
C ASP A 9 -0.47 -14.50 7.13
N ARG A 10 0.32 -15.35 6.45
CA ARG A 10 -0.14 -16.19 5.34
C ARG A 10 -0.01 -17.66 5.70
N HIS A 11 -1.09 -18.40 5.51
CA HIS A 11 -1.09 -19.85 5.51
C HIS A 11 -0.69 -20.40 4.14
N TRP A 12 -0.14 -21.62 4.15
CA TRP A 12 0.31 -22.33 2.93
C TRP A 12 -0.79 -22.50 1.86
N ARG A 13 -2.06 -22.48 2.27
CA ARG A 13 -3.23 -22.63 1.41
C ARG A 13 -3.85 -21.30 0.98
N ASP A 14 -3.31 -20.18 1.43
CA ASP A 14 -3.82 -18.87 1.06
C ASP A 14 -3.45 -18.58 -0.38
N THR A 15 -4.48 -18.27 -1.18
CA THR A 15 -4.33 -17.95 -2.60
C THR A 15 -4.55 -16.46 -2.87
N ASP A 16 -4.78 -15.69 -1.80
CA ASP A 16 -5.01 -14.25 -1.89
C ASP A 16 -3.76 -13.52 -2.36
N VAL A 17 -3.97 -12.68 -3.37
CA VAL A 17 -2.94 -11.83 -3.93
C VAL A 17 -3.12 -10.42 -3.41
N VAL A 18 -2.06 -9.89 -2.82
CA VAL A 18 -2.03 -8.51 -2.32
C VAL A 18 -1.23 -7.65 -3.29
N ASN A 19 -1.88 -6.66 -3.90
CA ASN A 19 -1.22 -5.66 -4.75
C ASN A 19 -1.00 -4.35 -4.00
N CYS A 20 0.07 -3.66 -4.38
CA CYS A 20 0.37 -2.29 -3.99
C CYS A 20 -0.70 -1.36 -4.55
N GLN A 21 -1.33 -0.58 -3.67
CA GLN A 21 -2.38 0.35 -4.07
C GLN A 21 -1.84 1.58 -4.81
N VAL A 22 -0.53 1.83 -4.75
CA VAL A 22 0.10 2.96 -5.43
C VAL A 22 0.53 2.57 -6.85
N CYS A 23 1.40 1.57 -6.97
CA CYS A 23 2.05 1.19 -8.24
C CYS A 23 1.54 -0.12 -8.87
N GLY A 24 0.61 -0.83 -8.22
CA GLY A 24 0.00 -2.06 -8.74
C GLY A 24 0.84 -3.34 -8.61
N ARG A 25 2.12 -3.24 -8.21
CA ARG A 25 3.01 -4.40 -8.05
C ARG A 25 2.52 -5.38 -6.98
N LEU A 26 2.85 -6.65 -7.16
CA LEU A 26 2.58 -7.70 -6.17
C LEU A 26 3.36 -7.43 -4.87
N ILE A 27 2.72 -7.60 -3.71
CA ILE A 27 3.35 -7.58 -2.40
C ILE A 27 3.41 -9.03 -1.87
N PRO A 28 4.60 -9.62 -1.73
CA PRO A 28 4.73 -11.04 -1.40
C PRO A 28 4.60 -11.33 0.10
N SER A 29 5.21 -10.53 0.97
CA SER A 29 5.37 -10.86 2.40
C SER A 29 5.00 -9.73 3.35
N ARG A 30 5.38 -8.49 3.05
CA ARG A 30 5.11 -7.33 3.93
C ARG A 30 4.74 -6.10 3.14
N ALA A 31 3.85 -5.30 3.70
CA ALA A 31 3.44 -4.02 3.15
C ALA A 31 3.98 -2.86 4.00
N TRP A 32 4.35 -1.77 3.33
CA TRP A 32 4.49 -0.47 3.94
C TRP A 32 3.11 0.19 4.00
N MET A 33 2.59 0.37 5.22
CA MET A 33 1.29 0.94 5.50
C MET A 33 1.45 2.41 5.88
N PHE A 34 0.64 3.29 5.28
CA PHE A 34 0.62 4.72 5.61
C PHE A 34 -0.79 5.30 5.44
N ASP A 35 -1.07 6.42 6.11
CA ASP A 35 -2.35 7.12 5.97
C ASP A 35 -2.41 7.89 4.64
N GLY A 36 -3.31 7.49 3.75
CA GLY A 36 -3.58 8.15 2.46
C GLY A 36 -4.65 9.24 2.53
N GLY A 37 -5.04 9.70 3.73
CA GLY A 37 -6.04 10.73 3.97
C GLY A 37 -7.49 10.21 3.99
N ARG A 38 -7.78 9.16 3.22
CA ARG A 38 -9.07 8.43 3.23
C ARG A 38 -8.96 7.01 3.79
N GLY A 39 -7.91 6.78 4.58
CA GLY A 39 -7.63 5.52 5.25
C GLY A 39 -6.25 4.97 4.91
N GLU A 40 -5.94 3.81 5.47
CA GLU A 40 -4.60 3.24 5.39
C GLU A 40 -4.37 2.54 4.06
N LEU A 41 -3.29 2.91 3.38
CA LEU A 41 -2.89 2.37 2.10
C LEU A 41 -1.74 1.39 2.27
N ARG A 42 -1.88 0.23 1.62
CA ARG A 42 -0.81 -0.77 1.53
C ARG A 42 0.06 -0.54 0.31
N SER A 43 1.37 -0.48 0.53
CA SER A 43 2.33 -0.28 -0.54
C SER A 43 3.52 -1.23 -0.45
N CYS A 44 4.24 -1.39 -1.55
CA CYS A 44 5.39 -2.31 -1.58
C CYS A 44 6.67 -1.71 -0.96
N SER A 45 6.74 -0.38 -0.79
CA SER A 45 7.90 0.31 -0.24
C SER A 45 7.57 1.72 0.26
N PRO A 46 8.43 2.31 1.12
CA PRO A 46 8.33 3.71 1.51
C PRO A 46 8.32 4.68 0.33
N ASP A 47 9.03 4.38 -0.76
CA ASP A 47 9.04 5.22 -1.97
C ASP A 47 7.63 5.37 -2.58
N CYS A 48 6.75 4.38 -2.39
CA CYS A 48 5.37 4.48 -2.83
C CYS A 48 4.55 5.47 -1.98
N GLU A 49 4.92 5.70 -0.71
CA GLU A 49 4.34 6.79 0.10
C GLU A 49 4.74 8.14 -0.53
N GLU A 50 6.00 8.31 -0.91
CA GLU A 50 6.47 9.53 -1.57
C GLU A 50 5.76 9.76 -2.90
N ILE A 51 5.69 8.74 -3.76
CA ILE A 51 4.99 8.79 -5.05
C ILE A 51 3.49 9.11 -4.87
N TYR A 52 2.88 8.57 -3.81
CA TYR A 52 1.47 8.83 -3.55
C TYR A 52 1.22 10.32 -3.33
N PHE A 53 1.97 10.95 -2.42
CA PHE A 53 1.81 12.36 -2.11
C PHE A 53 2.35 13.30 -3.20
N SER A 54 3.40 12.90 -3.91
CA SER A 54 4.02 13.76 -4.92
C SER A 54 3.28 13.77 -6.26
N TYR A 55 2.51 12.73 -6.57
CA TYR A 55 1.93 12.52 -7.89
C TYR A 55 0.51 11.94 -7.86
N VAL A 56 0.31 10.80 -7.20
CA VAL A 56 -0.96 10.07 -7.34
C VAL A 56 -2.14 10.83 -6.75
N GLU A 57 -2.02 11.33 -5.52
CA GLU A 57 -3.10 12.08 -4.88
C GLU A 57 -3.39 13.41 -5.61
N PRO A 58 -2.38 14.23 -5.97
CA PRO A 58 -2.63 15.45 -6.75
C PRO A 58 -3.31 15.22 -8.10
N GLU A 59 -2.92 14.19 -8.86
CA GLU A 59 -3.37 13.97 -10.24
C GLU A 59 -4.64 13.13 -10.34
N HIS A 60 -4.85 12.20 -9.40
CA HIS A 60 -5.95 11.22 -9.46
C HIS A 60 -6.89 11.31 -8.27
N GLY A 61 -6.60 12.16 -7.30
CA GLY A 61 -7.34 12.27 -6.05
C GLY A 61 -6.97 11.17 -5.03
N PRO A 62 -7.53 11.28 -3.82
CA PRO A 62 -7.20 10.37 -2.72
C PRO A 62 -7.72 8.96 -3.00
N LYS A 63 -6.89 7.95 -2.72
CA LYS A 63 -7.27 6.54 -2.82
C LYS A 63 -7.97 6.06 -1.55
N GLU A 64 -8.90 5.13 -1.70
CA GLU A 64 -9.59 4.49 -0.58
C GLU A 64 -8.75 3.34 0.00
N ALA A 65 -8.91 3.11 1.30
CA ALA A 65 -8.25 2.02 2.01
C ALA A 65 -8.52 0.66 1.36
N ALA A 66 -7.53 -0.24 1.39
CA ALA A 66 -7.76 -1.62 1.02
C ALA A 66 -8.75 -2.26 2.01
N LYS A 67 -9.80 -2.88 1.50
CA LYS A 67 -10.72 -3.71 2.28
C LYS A 67 -10.10 -5.07 2.59
#